data_AF-A0A8C2JYR3-F1
#
_entry.id   AF-A0A8C2JYR3-F1
#
_cell.length_a   1.000
_cell.length_b   1.000
_cell.length_c   1.000
_cell.angle_alpha   90.00
_cell.angle_beta   90.00
_cell.angle_gamma   90.00
#
_symmetry.space_group_name_H-M   'P 1'
#
loop_
_entity.id
_entity.type
_entity.pdbx_description
1 polymer ?
#
loop_
_entity_poly.entity_id
_entity_poly.type
_entity_poly.pdbx_seq_one_letter_code
_entity_poly.pdbx_strand_id
1 'polypeptide(L)'
;MNTLFAIALVFVGCCSNVVFLELLVRDFPGCGNIVTFAQFAFIALEGFIFETHFGRKKPHIPLSNYVIMVTMFFTVSVINNYALNFNIAMPLHMIFRSGSLIANMILGIIILKKRYSASKYLSIMLVSLGIFICTVMSAKQVVSHFRLDHKILFWIAMLTFALLMSARMGIFQETLYKKYGKHSKEALFYNHFLPLPGFLLLSTDIYRHAVLFSQSSPVEIPVIGQSVPVMWLYLLMNVITQYVCIRGVFILTTECASLTVTLVVTLRKFLSLIISILYFHNPFTAWHWVGTAVVFLGTLLYTEVWSSIRAAMKGEKADKKAE
;
A
#
# COMPACT_ATOMS: atom_id res chain seq x y z
N MET A 1 11.61 17.18 4.92
CA MET A 1 10.57 16.66 5.86
C MET A 1 11.05 15.30 6.32
N ASN A 2 11.16 15.04 7.63
CA ASN A 2 11.86 13.85 8.14
C ASN A 2 11.19 12.56 7.64
N THR A 3 11.93 11.66 7.01
CA THR A 3 11.45 10.33 6.56
C THR A 3 10.66 9.59 7.64
N LEU A 4 11.05 9.75 8.90
CA LEU A 4 10.34 9.23 10.07
C LEU A 4 8.88 9.70 10.15
N PHE A 5 8.63 10.99 9.86
CA PHE A 5 7.27 11.54 9.83
C PHE A 5 6.44 10.88 8.72
N ALA A 6 7.02 10.68 7.52
CA ALA A 6 6.34 10.00 6.43
C ALA A 6 5.96 8.55 6.82
N ILE A 7 6.89 7.82 7.44
CA ILE A 7 6.64 6.46 7.94
C ILE A 7 5.52 6.46 8.99
N ALA A 8 5.55 7.38 9.95
CA ALA A 8 4.50 7.51 10.96
C ALA A 8 3.12 7.77 10.33
N LEU A 9 3.02 8.66 9.35
CA LEU A 9 1.77 8.91 8.62
C LEU A 9 1.26 7.65 7.90
N VAL A 10 2.17 6.87 7.30
CA VAL A 10 1.80 5.60 6.63
C VAL A 10 1.27 4.59 7.64
N PHE A 11 1.92 4.38 8.78
CA PHE A 11 1.44 3.40 9.74
C PHE A 11 0.14 3.85 10.41
N VAL A 12 0.08 5.07 10.94
CA VAL A 12 -1.11 5.60 11.61
C VAL A 12 -2.29 5.68 10.64
N GLY A 13 -2.12 6.36 9.50
CA GLY A 13 -3.20 6.59 8.55
C GLY A 13 -3.75 5.27 8.00
N CYS A 14 -2.88 4.35 7.59
CA CYS A 14 -3.35 3.15 6.92
C CYS A 14 -3.88 2.09 7.90
N CYS A 15 -3.31 1.95 9.11
CA CYS A 15 -3.86 1.04 10.13
C CYS A 15 -5.22 1.54 10.63
N SER A 16 -5.41 2.86 10.81
CA SER A 16 -6.73 3.42 11.11
C SER A 16 -7.71 3.28 9.95
N ASN A 17 -7.25 3.45 8.70
CA ASN A 17 -8.11 3.30 7.52
C ASN A 17 -8.74 1.91 7.42
N VAL A 18 -7.97 0.84 7.69
CA VAL A 18 -8.47 -0.55 7.65
C VAL A 18 -9.64 -0.74 8.62
N VAL A 19 -9.59 -0.15 9.82
CA VAL A 19 -10.68 -0.27 10.79
C VAL A 19 -11.99 0.30 10.23
N PHE A 20 -11.95 1.51 9.66
CA PHE A 20 -13.15 2.11 9.07
C PHE A 20 -13.60 1.41 7.79
N LEU A 21 -12.67 0.88 6.99
CA LEU A 21 -13.01 0.08 5.82
C LEU A 21 -13.75 -1.20 6.21
N GLU A 22 -13.29 -1.88 7.27
CA GLU A 22 -13.93 -3.08 7.80
C GLU A 22 -15.36 -2.81 8.27
N LEU A 23 -15.58 -1.71 9.02
CA LEU A 23 -16.92 -1.29 9.45
C LEU A 23 -17.87 -1.05 8.28
N LEU A 24 -17.39 -0.42 7.20
CA LEU A 24 -18.17 -0.18 5.99
C LEU A 24 -18.50 -1.48 5.24
N VAL A 25 -17.52 -2.37 5.07
CA VAL A 25 -17.68 -3.63 4.34
C VAL A 25 -18.55 -4.63 5.10
N ARG A 26 -18.50 -4.62 6.44
CA ARG A 26 -19.31 -5.49 7.29
C ARG A 26 -20.81 -5.22 7.14
N ASP A 27 -21.21 -3.95 7.11
CA ASP A 27 -22.62 -3.58 7.05
C ASP A 27 -23.13 -3.52 5.59
N PHE A 28 -22.28 -3.11 4.64
CA PHE A 28 -22.60 -3.08 3.21
C PHE A 28 -21.49 -3.72 2.37
N PRO A 29 -21.54 -5.06 2.20
CA PRO A 29 -20.60 -5.77 1.33
C PRO A 29 -20.66 -5.24 -0.10
N GLY A 30 -19.50 -5.00 -0.72
CA GLY A 30 -19.40 -4.46 -2.08
C GLY A 30 -19.32 -2.93 -2.19
N CYS A 31 -19.36 -2.19 -1.07
CA CYS A 31 -19.24 -0.73 -1.06
C CYS A 31 -17.86 -0.18 -1.49
N GLY A 32 -16.91 -1.04 -1.89
CA GLY A 32 -15.55 -0.64 -2.22
C GLY A 32 -15.45 0.43 -3.33
N ASN A 33 -16.38 0.45 -4.28
CA ASN A 33 -16.39 1.44 -5.36
C ASN A 33 -16.72 2.85 -4.85
N ILE A 34 -17.74 3.02 -4.00
CA ILE A 34 -18.08 4.32 -3.41
C ILE A 34 -16.97 4.81 -2.46
N VAL A 35 -16.37 3.89 -1.69
CA VAL A 35 -15.26 4.21 -0.79
C VAL A 35 -14.07 4.73 -1.58
N THR A 36 -13.63 3.98 -2.60
CA THR A 36 -12.48 4.39 -3.42
C THR A 36 -12.75 5.68 -4.19
N PHE A 37 -13.98 5.85 -4.72
CA PHE A 37 -14.39 7.08 -5.38
C PHE A 37 -14.30 8.28 -4.43
N ALA A 38 -14.86 8.18 -3.22
CA ALA A 38 -14.83 9.26 -2.23
C ALA A 38 -13.39 9.62 -1.83
N GLN A 39 -12.52 8.64 -1.65
CA GLN A 39 -11.09 8.86 -1.39
C GLN A 39 -10.43 9.65 -2.53
N PHE A 40 -10.62 9.21 -3.78
CA PHE A 40 -10.04 9.86 -4.95
C PHE A 40 -10.59 11.26 -5.16
N ALA A 41 -11.90 11.44 -5.03
CA ALA A 41 -12.58 12.73 -5.17
C ALA A 41 -12.10 13.73 -4.12
N PHE A 42 -11.97 13.30 -2.86
CA PHE A 42 -11.45 14.17 -1.79
C PHE A 42 -10.00 14.58 -2.04
N ILE A 43 -9.11 13.63 -2.36
CA ILE A 43 -7.70 13.92 -2.65
C ILE A 43 -7.57 14.85 -3.86
N ALA A 44 -8.36 14.61 -4.91
CA ALA A 44 -8.35 15.44 -6.10
C ALA A 44 -8.89 16.85 -5.81
N LEU A 45 -9.96 17.00 -5.03
CA LEU A 45 -10.52 18.28 -4.65
C LEU A 45 -9.54 19.10 -3.79
N GLU A 46 -8.94 18.48 -2.76
CA GLU A 46 -7.92 19.09 -1.91
C GLU A 46 -6.72 19.54 -2.75
N GLY A 47 -6.20 18.68 -3.61
CA GLY A 47 -5.08 19.02 -4.50
C GLY A 47 -5.46 20.08 -5.53
N PHE A 48 -6.68 20.09 -6.05
CA PHE A 48 -7.13 21.12 -6.99
C PHE A 48 -7.14 22.51 -6.34
N ILE A 49 -7.67 22.60 -5.11
CA ILE A 49 -7.75 23.85 -4.34
C ILE A 49 -6.36 24.29 -3.88
N PHE A 50 -5.63 23.44 -3.16
CA PHE A 50 -4.42 23.84 -2.43
C PHE A 50 -3.12 23.65 -3.20
N GLU A 51 -3.03 22.68 -4.11
CA GLU A 51 -1.80 22.45 -4.88
C GLU A 51 -1.85 23.18 -6.22
N THR A 52 -2.93 23.02 -6.99
CA THR A 52 -3.02 23.62 -8.34
C THR A 52 -3.54 25.06 -8.38
N HIS A 53 -4.03 25.58 -7.25
CA HIS A 53 -4.68 26.90 -7.15
C HIS A 53 -5.77 27.08 -8.21
N PHE A 54 -6.73 26.15 -8.24
CA PHE A 54 -7.80 26.10 -9.25
C PHE A 54 -7.28 26.01 -10.69
N GLY A 55 -6.22 25.21 -10.91
CA GLY A 55 -5.61 25.00 -12.22
C GLY A 55 -4.69 26.14 -12.71
N ARG A 56 -4.44 27.18 -11.90
CA ARG A 56 -3.55 28.30 -12.28
C ARG A 56 -2.07 27.92 -12.25
N LYS A 57 -1.69 26.97 -11.40
CA LYS A 57 -0.30 26.50 -11.26
C LYS A 57 0.01 25.45 -12.34
N LYS A 58 1.04 25.71 -13.15
CA LYS A 58 1.54 24.73 -14.14
C LYS A 58 2.27 23.57 -13.42
N PRO A 59 2.11 22.32 -13.89
CA PRO A 59 2.80 21.18 -13.31
C PRO A 59 4.31 21.25 -13.58
N HIS A 60 5.11 20.86 -12.59
CA HIS A 60 6.56 20.72 -12.73
C HIS A 60 6.92 19.46 -13.51
N ILE A 61 6.15 18.39 -13.28
CA ILE A 61 6.32 17.12 -13.99
C ILE A 61 5.37 17.10 -15.20
N PRO A 62 5.86 16.80 -16.41
CA PRO A 62 5.00 16.70 -17.59
C PRO A 62 3.87 15.68 -17.38
N LEU A 63 2.65 16.06 -17.76
CA LEU A 63 1.43 15.28 -17.52
C LEU A 63 1.50 13.86 -18.11
N SER A 64 2.23 13.68 -19.22
CA SER A 64 2.46 12.37 -19.84
C SER A 64 3.08 11.36 -18.87
N ASN A 65 3.94 11.79 -17.94
CA ASN A 65 4.51 10.90 -16.93
C ASN A 65 3.46 10.46 -15.89
N TYR A 66 2.52 11.34 -15.54
CA TYR A 66 1.40 10.98 -14.67
C TYR A 66 0.44 10.01 -15.35
N VAL A 67 0.15 10.21 -16.64
CA VAL A 67 -0.62 9.26 -17.44
C VAL A 67 0.05 7.88 -17.45
N ILE A 68 1.38 7.82 -17.64
CA ILE A 68 2.12 6.55 -17.58
C ILE A 68 1.98 5.89 -16.19
N MET A 69 2.15 6.65 -15.10
CA MET A 69 2.00 6.12 -13.74
C MET A 69 0.59 5.57 -13.49
N VAL A 70 -0.43 6.33 -13.87
CA VAL A 70 -1.83 5.95 -13.73
C VAL A 70 -2.14 4.70 -14.53
N THR A 71 -1.67 4.61 -15.77
CA THR A 71 -1.83 3.41 -16.60
C THR A 71 -1.16 2.19 -15.95
N MET A 72 0.09 2.31 -15.47
CA MET A 72 0.77 1.22 -14.76
C MET A 72 -0.02 0.79 -13.51
N PHE A 73 -0.47 1.75 -12.70
CA PHE A 73 -1.26 1.48 -11.51
C PHE A 73 -2.59 0.78 -11.84
N PHE A 74 -3.28 1.25 -12.88
CA PHE A 74 -4.54 0.67 -13.35
C PHE A 74 -4.34 -0.76 -13.85
N THR A 75 -3.33 -1.01 -14.68
CA THR A 75 -2.99 -2.37 -15.14
C THR A 75 -2.71 -3.30 -13.97
N VAL A 76 -1.89 -2.86 -13.00
CA VAL A 76 -1.59 -3.66 -11.79
C VAL A 76 -2.86 -3.94 -11.00
N SER A 77 -3.74 -2.94 -10.84
CA SER A 77 -4.99 -3.07 -10.09
C SER A 77 -5.97 -4.03 -10.76
N VAL A 78 -6.18 -3.90 -12.08
CA VAL A 78 -7.07 -4.77 -12.87
C VAL A 78 -6.59 -6.22 -12.79
N ILE A 79 -5.31 -6.49 -13.02
CA ILE A 79 -4.76 -7.86 -12.98
C ILE A 79 -4.86 -8.45 -11.58
N ASN A 80 -4.55 -7.64 -10.54
CA ASN A 80 -4.66 -8.08 -9.16
C ASN A 80 -6.11 -8.39 -8.76
N ASN A 81 -7.07 -7.60 -9.21
CA ASN A 81 -8.49 -7.81 -8.92
C ASN A 81 -9.02 -9.02 -9.69
N TYR A 82 -8.66 -9.16 -10.96
CA TYR A 82 -9.04 -10.30 -11.78
C TYR A 82 -8.47 -11.62 -11.22
N ALA A 83 -7.25 -11.60 -10.69
CA ALA A 83 -6.64 -12.78 -10.07
C ALA A 83 -7.46 -13.30 -8.86
N LEU A 84 -8.20 -12.45 -8.16
CA LEU A 84 -9.05 -12.88 -7.02
C LEU A 84 -10.22 -13.76 -7.47
N ASN A 85 -10.68 -13.63 -8.72
CA ASN A 85 -11.78 -14.41 -9.27
C ASN A 85 -11.42 -15.87 -9.54
N PHE A 86 -10.15 -16.27 -9.37
CA PHE A 86 -9.70 -17.65 -9.54
C PHE A 86 -10.04 -18.55 -8.34
N ASN A 87 -10.72 -18.01 -7.32
CA ASN A 87 -11.10 -18.72 -6.08
C ASN A 87 -9.91 -19.39 -5.38
N ILE A 88 -8.73 -18.79 -5.54
CA ILE A 88 -7.51 -19.21 -4.84
C ILE A 88 -7.47 -18.51 -3.49
N ALA A 89 -7.06 -19.24 -2.45
CA ALA A 89 -7.07 -18.73 -1.08
C ALA A 89 -6.26 -17.43 -0.96
N MET A 90 -6.81 -16.44 -0.25
CA MET A 90 -6.18 -15.13 -0.02
C MET A 90 -4.75 -15.19 0.52
N PRO A 91 -4.38 -16.14 1.41
CA PRO A 91 -2.98 -16.32 1.82
C PRO A 91 -2.03 -16.54 0.64
N LEU A 92 -2.39 -17.30 -0.39
CA LEU A 92 -1.51 -17.52 -1.55
C LEU A 92 -1.28 -16.23 -2.35
N HIS A 93 -2.32 -15.40 -2.49
CA HIS A 93 -2.16 -14.06 -3.07
C HIS A 93 -1.17 -13.20 -2.27
N MET A 94 -1.17 -13.30 -0.95
CA MET A 94 -0.26 -12.55 -0.08
C MET A 94 1.19 -13.04 -0.20
N ILE A 95 1.41 -14.35 -0.34
CA ILE A 95 2.74 -14.92 -0.60
C ILE A 95 3.30 -14.38 -1.92
N PHE A 96 2.52 -14.41 -2.99
CA PHE A 96 3.01 -13.86 -4.26
C PHE A 96 3.27 -12.35 -4.14
N ARG A 97 2.37 -11.60 -3.52
CA ARG A 97 2.53 -10.15 -3.34
C ARG A 97 3.75 -9.74 -2.50
N SER A 98 4.19 -10.58 -1.56
CA SER A 98 5.41 -10.32 -0.77
C SER A 98 6.68 -10.37 -1.64
N GLY A 99 6.64 -11.05 -2.78
CA GLY A 99 7.70 -11.07 -3.79
C GLY A 99 7.98 -9.71 -4.45
N SER A 100 7.16 -8.69 -4.20
CA SER A 100 7.38 -7.32 -4.69
C SER A 100 8.74 -6.73 -4.25
N LEU A 101 9.24 -7.08 -3.06
CA LEU A 101 10.57 -6.64 -2.58
C LEU A 101 11.69 -7.21 -3.45
N ILE A 102 11.61 -8.50 -3.74
CA ILE A 102 12.57 -9.21 -4.59
C ILE A 102 12.51 -8.65 -6.01
N ALA A 103 11.31 -8.50 -6.57
CA ALA A 103 11.11 -7.92 -7.90
C ALA A 103 11.69 -6.50 -8.01
N ASN A 104 11.46 -5.66 -6.99
CA ASN A 104 11.98 -4.29 -6.95
C ASN A 104 13.52 -4.28 -6.87
N MET A 105 14.11 -5.12 -6.02
CA MET A 105 15.56 -5.26 -5.93
C MET A 105 16.17 -5.68 -7.27
N ILE A 106 15.65 -6.75 -7.89
CA ILE A 106 16.12 -7.27 -9.18
C ILE A 106 16.00 -6.21 -10.28
N LEU A 107 14.83 -5.59 -10.44
CA LEU A 107 14.65 -4.54 -11.45
C LEU A 107 15.50 -3.30 -11.15
N GLY A 108 15.74 -2.97 -9.88
CA GLY A 108 16.66 -1.90 -9.50
C GLY A 108 18.11 -2.17 -9.92
N ILE A 109 18.56 -3.43 -9.87
CA ILE A 109 19.89 -3.83 -10.38
C ILE A 109 19.89 -3.77 -11.92
N ILE A 110 18.85 -4.26 -12.58
CA ILE A 110 18.81 -4.36 -14.04
C ILE A 110 18.69 -2.98 -14.70
N ILE A 111 17.72 -2.17 -14.25
CA ILE A 111 17.31 -0.90 -14.86
C ILE A 111 18.19 0.26 -14.37
N LEU A 112 18.34 0.41 -13.05
CA LEU A 112 19.08 1.52 -12.45
C LEU A 112 20.55 1.20 -12.19
N LYS A 113 21.02 -0.03 -12.51
CA LYS A 113 22.39 -0.50 -12.24
C LYS A 113 22.82 -0.32 -10.79
N LYS A 114 21.87 -0.37 -9.85
CA LYS A 114 22.13 -0.22 -8.42
C LYS A 114 22.95 -1.38 -7.88
N ARG A 115 23.82 -1.08 -6.91
CA ARG A 115 24.50 -2.07 -6.07
C ARG A 115 23.94 -1.97 -4.66
N TYR A 116 23.52 -3.09 -4.10
CA TYR A 116 23.01 -3.18 -2.74
C TYR A 116 24.05 -3.82 -1.82
N SER A 117 24.08 -3.43 -0.54
CA SER A 117 24.93 -4.06 0.47
C SER A 117 24.42 -5.46 0.81
N ALA A 118 25.31 -6.34 1.30
CA ALA A 118 24.94 -7.70 1.74
C ALA A 118 23.81 -7.69 2.78
N SER A 119 23.80 -6.72 3.70
CA SER A 119 22.73 -6.54 4.69
C SER A 119 21.35 -6.32 4.05
N LYS A 120 21.27 -5.58 2.92
CA LYS A 120 20.01 -5.36 2.21
C LYS A 120 19.49 -6.64 1.54
N TYR A 121 20.37 -7.47 0.98
CA TYR A 121 19.98 -8.78 0.44
C TYR A 121 19.45 -9.71 1.53
N LEU A 122 20.20 -9.86 2.62
CA LEU A 122 19.80 -10.68 3.76
C LEU A 122 18.50 -10.18 4.39
N SER A 123 18.33 -8.87 4.51
CA SER A 123 17.11 -8.25 5.01
C SER A 123 15.88 -8.63 4.18
N ILE A 124 15.94 -8.48 2.85
CA ILE A 124 14.81 -8.81 1.98
C ILE A 124 14.50 -10.30 2.04
N MET A 125 15.53 -11.14 2.09
CA MET A 125 15.37 -12.58 2.25
C MET A 125 14.62 -12.92 3.55
N LEU A 126 15.04 -12.34 4.68
CA LEU A 126 14.38 -12.53 5.98
C LEU A 126 12.94 -12.01 5.97
N VAL A 127 12.68 -10.79 5.47
CA VAL A 127 11.32 -10.26 5.40
C VAL A 127 10.42 -11.14 4.53
N SER A 128 10.92 -11.59 3.38
CA SER A 128 10.17 -12.47 2.47
C SER A 128 9.88 -13.84 3.12
N LEU A 129 10.88 -14.41 3.80
CA LEU A 129 10.75 -15.68 4.52
C LEU A 129 9.77 -15.59 5.69
N GLY A 130 9.84 -14.52 6.49
CA GLY A 130 8.94 -14.33 7.62
C GLY A 130 7.48 -14.19 7.17
N ILE A 131 7.22 -13.40 6.12
CA ILE A 131 5.88 -13.30 5.53
C ILE A 131 5.42 -14.65 4.99
N PHE A 132 6.30 -15.39 4.30
CA PHE A 132 6.00 -16.73 3.80
C PHE A 132 5.60 -17.69 4.94
N ILE A 133 6.38 -17.75 6.03
CA ILE A 133 6.09 -18.59 7.20
C ILE A 133 4.72 -18.25 7.79
N CYS A 134 4.46 -16.97 8.10
CA CYS A 134 3.16 -16.55 8.65
C CYS A 134 2.02 -16.94 7.71
N THR A 135 2.18 -16.69 6.42
CA THR A 135 1.10 -16.86 5.45
C THR A 135 0.81 -18.33 5.16
N VAL A 136 1.83 -19.19 5.04
CA VAL A 136 1.65 -20.64 4.87
C VAL A 136 0.95 -21.24 6.09
N MET A 137 1.30 -20.78 7.29
CA MET A 137 0.69 -21.29 8.51
C MET A 137 -0.79 -20.88 8.64
N SER A 138 -1.15 -19.69 8.18
CA SER A 138 -2.55 -19.30 8.01
C SER A 138 -3.24 -20.09 6.87
N ALA A 139 -2.51 -20.48 5.83
CA ALA A 139 -3.04 -21.20 4.67
C ALA A 139 -3.23 -22.71 4.88
N LYS A 140 -2.57 -23.33 5.87
CA LYS A 140 -2.62 -24.79 6.12
C LYS A 140 -4.03 -25.34 6.40
N GLN A 141 -5.01 -24.49 6.68
CA GLN A 141 -6.43 -24.87 6.79
C GLN A 141 -7.18 -24.92 5.44
N VAL A 142 -6.58 -24.43 4.34
CA VAL A 142 -7.26 -24.23 3.03
C VAL A 142 -6.49 -24.87 1.85
N VAL A 143 -5.23 -25.25 2.04
CA VAL A 143 -4.39 -25.85 0.98
C VAL A 143 -4.46 -27.38 1.05
N SER A 144 -5.63 -27.94 0.77
CA SER A 144 -5.77 -29.35 0.41
C SER A 144 -5.87 -29.46 -1.12
N HIS A 145 -4.90 -30.12 -1.75
CA HIS A 145 -4.74 -30.39 -3.19
C HIS A 145 -4.44 -29.20 -4.12
N PHE A 146 -3.25 -28.61 -4.00
CA PHE A 146 -2.67 -27.76 -5.05
C PHE A 146 -2.18 -28.64 -6.22
N ARG A 147 -3.04 -28.94 -7.20
CA ARG A 147 -2.65 -29.60 -8.45
C ARG A 147 -2.29 -28.54 -9.49
N LEU A 148 -1.06 -28.55 -9.98
CA LEU A 148 -0.64 -27.68 -11.09
C LEU A 148 -1.50 -27.96 -12.32
N ASP A 149 -2.49 -27.11 -12.56
CA ASP A 149 -3.28 -27.06 -13.78
C ASP A 149 -2.99 -25.77 -14.55
N HIS A 150 -3.55 -25.65 -15.76
CA HIS A 150 -3.39 -24.45 -16.58
C HIS A 150 -3.94 -23.18 -15.91
N LYS A 151 -4.97 -23.31 -15.06
CA LYS A 151 -5.58 -22.16 -14.37
C LYS A 151 -4.63 -21.58 -13.32
N ILE A 152 -4.01 -22.44 -12.52
CA ILE A 152 -3.01 -22.05 -11.52
C ILE A 152 -1.79 -21.47 -12.22
N LEU A 153 -1.29 -22.08 -13.30
CA LEU A 153 -0.13 -21.55 -14.02
C LEU A 153 -0.42 -20.15 -14.58
N PHE A 154 -1.61 -19.95 -15.15
CA PHE A 154 -2.05 -18.65 -15.64
C PHE A 154 -2.18 -17.62 -14.50
N TRP A 155 -2.76 -18.00 -13.36
CA TRP A 155 -2.83 -17.14 -12.17
C TRP A 155 -1.45 -16.75 -11.64
N ILE A 156 -0.50 -17.69 -11.58
CA ILE A 156 0.90 -17.44 -11.19
C ILE A 156 1.54 -16.44 -12.16
N ALA A 157 1.37 -16.64 -13.48
CA ALA A 157 1.92 -15.77 -14.50
C ALA A 157 1.36 -14.34 -14.39
N MET A 158 0.04 -14.19 -14.20
CA MET A 158 -0.61 -12.90 -14.00
C MET A 158 -0.11 -12.16 -12.77
N LEU A 159 -0.03 -12.83 -11.60
CA LEU A 159 0.49 -12.20 -10.39
C LEU A 159 1.96 -11.83 -10.53
N THR A 160 2.77 -12.68 -11.17
CA THR A 160 4.18 -12.37 -11.46
C THR A 160 4.31 -11.12 -12.34
N PHE A 161 3.50 -11.02 -13.39
CA PHE A 161 3.46 -9.82 -14.23
C PHE A 161 3.03 -8.58 -13.44
N ALA A 162 1.98 -8.67 -12.63
CA ALA A 162 1.53 -7.56 -11.79
C ALA A 162 2.59 -7.10 -10.79
N LEU A 163 3.37 -8.04 -10.22
CA LEU A 163 4.49 -7.74 -9.32
C LEU A 163 5.61 -6.99 -10.02
N LEU A 164 6.02 -7.45 -11.20
CA LEU A 164 7.06 -6.80 -12.01
C LEU A 164 6.61 -5.41 -12.45
N MET A 165 5.35 -5.25 -12.87
CA MET A 165 4.77 -3.95 -13.22
C MET A 165 4.71 -3.01 -12.02
N SER A 166 4.32 -3.50 -10.83
CA SER A 166 4.31 -2.70 -9.60
C SER A 166 5.72 -2.26 -9.20
N ALA A 167 6.72 -3.14 -9.32
CA ALA A 167 8.11 -2.82 -9.05
C ALA A 167 8.66 -1.79 -10.07
N ARG A 168 8.34 -1.97 -11.36
CA ARG A 168 8.68 -1.02 -12.42
C ARG A 168 8.07 0.35 -12.16
N MET A 169 6.81 0.42 -11.75
CA MET A 169 6.12 1.68 -11.41
C MET A 169 6.85 2.43 -10.28
N GLY A 170 7.24 1.73 -9.20
CA GLY A 170 7.99 2.35 -8.11
C GLY A 170 9.37 2.85 -8.56
N ILE A 171 10.08 2.10 -9.41
CA ILE A 171 11.36 2.52 -9.98
C ILE A 171 11.18 3.75 -10.88
N PHE A 172 10.12 3.77 -11.70
CA PHE A 172 9.78 4.91 -12.53
C PHE A 172 9.52 6.17 -11.69
N GLN A 173 8.77 6.04 -10.60
CA GLN A 173 8.56 7.13 -9.64
C GLN A 173 9.88 7.64 -9.06
N GLU A 174 10.78 6.75 -8.64
CA GLU A 174 12.09 7.14 -8.11
C GLU A 174 12.91 7.93 -9.15
N THR A 175 12.99 7.45 -10.39
CA THR A 175 13.71 8.15 -11.47
C THR A 175 13.09 9.50 -11.78
N LEU A 176 11.75 9.57 -11.79
CA LEU A 176 11.03 10.78 -12.08
C LEU A 176 11.28 11.87 -11.04
N TYR A 177 11.22 11.53 -9.76
CA TYR A 177 11.47 12.49 -8.68
C TYR A 177 12.95 12.88 -8.56
N LYS A 178 13.88 12.02 -8.98
CA LYS A 178 15.29 12.42 -9.15
C LYS A 178 15.47 13.44 -10.28
N LYS A 179 14.71 13.30 -11.37
CA LYS A 179 14.82 14.18 -12.54
C LYS A 179 14.13 15.52 -12.36
N TYR A 180 12.91 15.54 -11.83
CA TYR A 180 12.07 16.74 -11.75
C TYR A 180 11.99 17.34 -10.34
N GLY A 181 12.59 16.71 -9.34
CA GLY A 181 12.52 17.15 -7.95
C GLY A 181 11.35 16.56 -7.17
N LYS A 182 11.26 16.95 -5.90
CA LYS A 182 10.34 16.38 -4.90
C LYS A 182 9.01 17.12 -4.92
N HIS A 183 8.07 16.65 -5.74
CA HIS A 183 6.73 17.23 -5.85
C HIS A 183 5.65 16.25 -5.39
N SER A 184 5.69 15.85 -4.11
CA SER A 184 4.80 14.81 -3.55
C SER A 184 3.32 15.19 -3.58
N LYS A 185 2.97 16.45 -3.30
CA LYS A 185 1.58 16.94 -3.38
C LYS A 185 1.06 17.00 -4.82
N GLU A 186 1.85 17.52 -5.75
CA GLU A 186 1.52 17.54 -7.18
C GLU A 186 1.29 16.12 -7.70
N ALA A 187 2.18 15.20 -7.36
CA ALA A 187 2.05 13.80 -7.74
C ALA A 187 0.84 13.13 -7.09
N LEU A 188 0.55 13.43 -5.82
CA LEU A 188 -0.64 12.94 -5.14
C LEU A 188 -1.91 13.39 -5.88
N PHE A 189 -2.00 14.67 -6.23
CA PHE A 189 -3.12 15.23 -6.98
C PHE A 189 -3.31 14.52 -8.33
N TYR A 190 -2.32 14.53 -9.22
CA TYR A 190 -2.50 13.99 -10.57
C TYR A 190 -2.75 12.48 -10.60
N ASN A 191 -2.16 11.70 -9.69
CA ASN A 191 -2.41 10.26 -9.62
C ASN A 191 -3.84 9.92 -9.13
N HIS A 192 -4.55 10.85 -8.49
CA HIS A 192 -5.93 10.65 -8.05
C HIS A 192 -6.95 11.39 -8.91
N PHE A 193 -6.57 12.51 -9.53
CA PHE A 193 -7.42 13.26 -10.43
C PHE A 193 -7.61 12.56 -11.79
N LEU A 194 -6.51 12.13 -12.42
CA LEU A 194 -6.57 11.52 -13.76
C LEU A 194 -7.41 10.24 -13.86
N PRO A 195 -7.46 9.36 -12.83
CA PRO A 195 -8.35 8.20 -12.85
C PRO A 195 -9.84 8.50 -12.63
N LEU A 196 -10.21 9.69 -12.14
CA LEU A 196 -11.61 10.00 -11.78
C LEU A 196 -12.63 9.75 -12.88
N PRO A 197 -12.38 10.11 -14.16
CA PRO A 197 -13.33 9.82 -15.24
C PRO A 197 -13.64 8.32 -15.38
N GLY A 198 -12.71 7.43 -15.00
CA GLY A 198 -12.92 5.98 -15.03
C GLY A 198 -14.01 5.51 -14.06
N PHE A 199 -14.29 6.25 -12.98
CA PHE A 199 -15.36 5.93 -12.04
C PHE A 199 -16.77 6.13 -12.63
N LEU A 200 -16.89 6.82 -13.78
CA LEU A 200 -18.17 6.91 -14.49
C LEU A 200 -18.68 5.52 -14.93
N LEU A 201 -17.77 4.58 -15.21
CA LEU A 201 -18.13 3.19 -15.52
C LEU A 201 -18.72 2.45 -14.31
N LEU A 202 -18.49 2.97 -13.10
CA LEU A 202 -18.94 2.41 -11.83
C LEU A 202 -20.05 3.25 -11.20
N SER A 203 -20.57 4.28 -11.89
CA SER A 203 -21.47 5.28 -11.33
C SER A 203 -22.76 4.67 -10.77
N THR A 204 -23.33 3.67 -11.45
CA THR A 204 -24.54 2.96 -11.02
C THR A 204 -24.34 2.27 -9.67
N ASP A 205 -23.19 1.61 -9.48
CA ASP A 205 -22.87 0.93 -8.23
C ASP A 205 -22.54 1.91 -7.10
N ILE A 206 -21.84 3.01 -7.41
CA ILE A 206 -21.56 4.10 -6.49
C ILE A 206 -22.87 4.73 -6.00
N TYR A 207 -23.77 5.07 -6.92
CA TYR A 207 -25.07 5.67 -6.59
C TYR A 207 -25.93 4.74 -5.73
N ARG A 208 -25.97 3.45 -6.09
CA ARG A 208 -26.69 2.44 -5.30
C ARG A 208 -26.21 2.42 -3.85
N HIS A 209 -24.88 2.38 -3.62
CA HIS A 209 -24.34 2.38 -2.26
C HIS A 209 -24.53 3.72 -1.54
N ALA A 210 -24.57 4.86 -2.26
CA ALA A 210 -24.87 6.15 -1.67
C ALA A 210 -26.31 6.20 -1.12
N VAL A 211 -27.27 5.61 -1.84
CA VAL A 211 -28.66 5.46 -1.37
C VAL A 211 -28.71 4.55 -0.14
N LEU A 212 -28.03 3.40 -0.17
CA LEU A 212 -27.97 2.46 0.96
C LEU A 212 -27.34 3.10 2.21
N PHE A 213 -26.25 3.86 2.05
CA PHE A 213 -25.60 4.56 3.16
C PHE A 213 -26.54 5.61 3.79
N SER A 214 -27.35 6.27 2.96
CA SER A 214 -28.34 7.25 3.41
C SER A 214 -29.52 6.62 4.18
N GLN A 215 -29.72 5.31 4.02
CA GLN A 215 -30.73 4.53 4.75
C GLN A 215 -30.17 3.90 6.05
N SER A 216 -28.88 4.09 6.35
CA SER A 216 -28.28 3.55 7.57
C SER A 216 -28.81 4.25 8.83
N SER A 217 -28.64 3.58 9.98
CA SER A 217 -29.12 4.10 11.25
C SER A 217 -28.55 5.50 11.53
N PRO A 218 -29.40 6.48 11.88
CA PRO A 218 -28.95 7.80 12.25
C PRO A 218 -28.19 7.76 13.57
N VAL A 219 -27.11 8.52 13.66
CA VAL A 219 -26.39 8.80 14.91
C VAL A 219 -26.43 10.30 15.14
N GLU A 220 -26.79 10.72 16.35
CA GLU A 220 -26.75 12.12 16.74
C GLU A 220 -25.30 12.56 16.90
N ILE A 221 -24.91 13.62 16.20
CA ILE A 221 -23.59 14.23 16.38
C ILE A 221 -23.68 15.15 17.60
N PRO A 222 -22.98 14.87 18.72
CA PRO A 222 -23.13 15.61 19.98
C PRO A 222 -22.84 17.11 19.86
N VAL A 223 -22.07 17.51 18.83
CA VAL A 223 -21.64 18.89 18.59
C VAL A 223 -22.62 19.67 17.72
N ILE A 224 -23.42 19.00 16.88
CA ILE A 224 -24.26 19.64 15.85
C ILE A 224 -25.77 19.45 16.14
N GLY A 225 -26.13 18.49 17.02
CA GLY A 225 -27.53 18.19 17.33
C GLY A 225 -28.34 17.67 16.14
N GLN A 226 -27.66 17.26 15.06
CA GLN A 226 -28.27 16.69 13.87
C GLN A 226 -27.94 15.20 13.77
N SER A 227 -28.94 14.44 13.36
CA SER A 227 -28.83 13.02 13.04
C SER A 227 -28.25 12.83 11.64
N VAL A 228 -27.11 12.14 11.56
CA VAL A 228 -26.46 11.79 10.29
C VAL A 228 -26.40 10.26 10.18
N PRO A 229 -26.68 9.66 9.00
CA PRO A 229 -26.55 8.22 8.84
C PRO A 229 -25.11 7.78 9.12
N VAL A 230 -24.94 6.78 9.98
CA VAL A 230 -23.63 6.36 10.52
C VAL A 230 -22.62 6.00 9.42
N MET A 231 -23.09 5.47 8.29
CA MET A 231 -22.22 5.08 7.18
C MET A 231 -21.47 6.26 6.55
N TRP A 232 -22.08 7.45 6.51
CA TRP A 232 -21.41 8.64 6.01
C TRP A 232 -20.30 9.10 6.96
N LEU A 233 -20.46 8.89 8.26
CA LEU A 233 -19.41 9.16 9.25
C LEU A 233 -18.23 8.20 9.11
N TYR A 234 -18.51 6.90 8.94
CA TYR A 234 -17.46 5.91 8.68
C TYR A 234 -16.74 6.17 7.36
N LEU A 235 -17.48 6.54 6.30
CA LEU A 235 -16.89 6.93 5.02
C LEU A 235 -15.99 8.16 5.17
N LEU A 236 -16.43 9.19 5.90
CA LEU A 236 -15.63 10.39 6.15
C LEU A 236 -14.33 10.06 6.90
N MET A 237 -14.42 9.28 7.98
CA MET A 237 -13.22 8.86 8.72
C MET A 237 -12.29 8.00 7.86
N ASN A 238 -12.86 7.11 7.03
CA ASN A 238 -12.10 6.33 6.06
C ASN A 238 -11.35 7.25 5.06
N VAL A 239 -12.02 8.25 4.50
CA VAL A 239 -11.41 9.21 3.56
C VAL A 239 -10.29 10.02 4.22
N ILE A 240 -10.49 10.53 5.43
CA ILE A 240 -9.47 11.30 6.17
C ILE A 240 -8.24 10.44 6.46
N THR A 241 -8.45 9.25 7.00
CA THR A 241 -7.36 8.32 7.32
C THR A 241 -6.63 7.84 6.07
N GLN A 242 -7.35 7.61 4.96
CA GLN A 242 -6.76 7.31 3.66
C GLN A 242 -5.91 8.48 3.15
N TYR A 243 -6.39 9.72 3.27
CA TYR A 243 -5.64 10.91 2.86
C TYR A 243 -4.30 10.99 3.62
N VAL A 244 -4.32 10.81 4.94
CA VAL A 244 -3.11 10.76 5.78
C VAL A 244 -2.16 9.65 5.31
N CYS A 245 -2.71 8.44 5.12
CA CYS A 245 -2.00 7.26 4.65
C CYS A 245 -1.27 7.52 3.32
N ILE A 246 -2.00 7.92 2.29
CA ILE A 246 -1.47 8.04 0.92
C ILE A 246 -0.54 9.24 0.79
N ARG A 247 -0.81 10.34 1.51
CA ARG A 247 0.11 11.47 1.59
C ARG A 247 1.45 11.04 2.18
N GLY A 248 1.43 10.23 3.25
CA GLY A 248 2.64 9.61 3.81
C GLY A 248 3.39 8.77 2.79
N VAL A 249 2.68 7.93 2.01
CA VAL A 249 3.29 7.12 0.94
C VAL A 249 3.95 7.99 -0.13
N PHE A 250 3.27 9.02 -0.65
CA PHE A 250 3.84 9.88 -1.69
C PHE A 250 5.02 10.70 -1.21
N ILE A 251 5.00 11.18 0.05
CA ILE A 251 6.17 11.79 0.68
C ILE A 251 7.32 10.79 0.71
N LEU A 252 7.08 9.57 1.21
CA LEU A 252 8.09 8.53 1.30
C LEU A 252 8.69 8.20 -0.07
N THR A 253 7.87 8.14 -1.13
CA THR A 253 8.34 7.89 -2.50
C THR A 253 9.23 9.01 -3.04
N THR A 254 9.03 10.27 -2.61
CA THR A 254 9.93 11.37 -2.99
C THR A 254 11.20 11.46 -2.16
N GLU A 255 11.21 10.87 -0.97
CA GLU A 255 12.34 10.97 -0.01
C GLU A 255 13.24 9.72 -0.01
N CYS A 256 12.75 8.58 -0.48
CA CYS A 256 13.44 7.30 -0.38
C CYS A 256 13.50 6.56 -1.72
N ALA A 257 14.44 5.61 -1.81
CA ALA A 257 14.48 4.69 -2.95
C ALA A 257 13.22 3.81 -2.99
N SER A 258 12.84 3.39 -4.20
CA SER A 258 11.67 2.53 -4.47
C SER A 258 11.67 1.26 -3.61
N LEU A 259 12.85 0.70 -3.33
CA LEU A 259 13.03 -0.47 -2.48
C LEU A 259 12.58 -0.22 -1.03
N THR A 260 12.97 0.93 -0.46
CA THR A 260 12.61 1.32 0.91
C THR A 260 11.11 1.59 1.02
N VAL A 261 10.53 2.25 0.02
CA VAL A 261 9.08 2.49 -0.07
C VAL A 261 8.34 1.14 -0.09
N THR A 262 8.80 0.21 -0.92
CA THR A 262 8.21 -1.14 -1.02
C THR A 262 8.31 -1.89 0.31
N LEU A 263 9.42 -1.75 1.04
CA LEU A 263 9.58 -2.35 2.37
C LEU A 263 8.58 -1.78 3.36
N VAL A 264 8.48 -0.45 3.49
CA VAL A 264 7.55 0.19 4.43
C VAL A 264 6.10 -0.18 4.12
N VAL A 265 5.69 -0.15 2.84
CA VAL A 265 4.33 -0.54 2.43
C VAL A 265 4.07 -2.04 2.68
N THR A 266 5.07 -2.89 2.52
CA THR A 266 4.97 -4.33 2.83
C THR A 266 4.79 -4.55 4.33
N LEU A 267 5.59 -3.87 5.16
CA LEU A 267 5.49 -3.96 6.62
C LEU A 267 4.17 -3.45 7.14
N ARG A 268 3.64 -2.37 6.57
CA ARG A 268 2.31 -1.85 6.86
C ARG A 268 1.22 -2.91 6.59
N LYS A 269 1.25 -3.56 5.42
CA LYS A 269 0.30 -4.63 5.08
C LYS A 269 0.41 -5.81 6.03
N PHE A 270 1.64 -6.21 6.35
CA PHE A 270 1.91 -7.28 7.31
C PHE A 270 1.40 -6.96 8.71
N LEU A 271 1.65 -5.75 9.23
CA LEU A 271 1.15 -5.32 10.53
C LEU A 271 -0.39 -5.26 10.55
N SER A 272 -1.00 -4.77 9.48
CA SER A 272 -2.47 -4.74 9.36
C SER A 272 -3.06 -6.16 9.42
N LEU A 273 -2.38 -7.14 8.80
CA LEU A 273 -2.76 -8.55 8.89
C LEU A 273 -2.61 -9.09 10.32
N ILE A 274 -1.53 -8.79 11.03
CA ILE A 274 -1.36 -9.20 12.43
C ILE A 274 -2.48 -8.61 13.29
N ILE A 275 -2.74 -7.31 13.17
CA ILE A 275 -3.82 -6.63 13.91
C ILE A 275 -5.16 -7.29 13.60
N SER A 276 -5.44 -7.59 12.33
CA SER A 276 -6.64 -8.31 11.92
C SER A 276 -6.74 -9.68 12.59
N ILE A 277 -5.70 -10.50 12.56
CA ILE A 277 -5.73 -11.84 13.18
C ILE A 277 -5.99 -11.74 14.70
N LEU A 278 -5.31 -10.80 15.37
CA LEU A 278 -5.46 -10.58 16.80
C LEU A 278 -6.86 -10.05 17.16
N TYR A 279 -7.37 -9.08 16.40
CA TYR A 279 -8.67 -8.46 16.63
C TYR A 279 -9.84 -9.43 16.40
N PHE A 280 -9.74 -10.27 15.36
CA PHE A 280 -10.77 -11.27 15.04
C PHE A 280 -10.60 -12.59 15.80
N HIS A 281 -9.70 -12.64 16.79
CA HIS A 281 -9.43 -13.83 17.60
C HIS A 281 -9.15 -15.11 16.78
N ASN A 282 -8.54 -14.95 15.60
CA ASN A 282 -8.12 -16.08 14.79
C ASN A 282 -6.92 -16.79 15.47
N PRO A 283 -6.77 -18.12 15.34
CA PRO A 283 -5.76 -18.89 16.07
C PRO A 283 -4.33 -18.49 15.65
N PHE A 284 -3.68 -17.67 16.49
CA PHE A 284 -2.29 -17.23 16.28
C PHE A 284 -1.32 -18.29 16.82
N THR A 285 -0.93 -19.22 15.96
CA THR A 285 0.00 -20.31 16.33
C THR A 285 1.42 -19.81 16.62
N ALA A 286 2.23 -20.62 17.33
CA ALA A 286 3.64 -20.33 17.60
C ALA A 286 4.46 -20.01 16.33
N TRP A 287 4.09 -20.58 15.18
CA TRP A 287 4.76 -20.28 13.92
C TRP A 287 4.50 -18.86 13.38
N HIS A 288 3.34 -18.28 13.70
CA HIS A 288 3.09 -16.87 13.36
C HIS A 288 3.99 -15.93 14.18
N TRP A 289 4.30 -16.29 15.43
CA TRP A 289 5.28 -15.56 16.25
C TRP A 289 6.69 -15.66 15.66
N VAL A 290 7.10 -16.86 15.24
CA VAL A 290 8.40 -17.07 14.56
C VAL A 290 8.49 -16.25 13.29
N GLY A 291 7.48 -16.32 12.40
CA GLY A 291 7.47 -15.54 11.16
C GLY A 291 7.50 -14.04 11.43
N THR A 292 6.77 -13.56 12.43
CA THR A 292 6.77 -12.14 12.86
C THR A 292 8.15 -11.69 13.35
N ALA A 293 8.81 -12.50 14.18
CA ALA A 293 10.17 -12.22 14.65
C ALA A 293 11.18 -12.15 13.49
N VAL A 294 11.06 -13.04 12.51
CA VAL A 294 11.91 -13.05 11.31
C VAL A 294 11.69 -11.79 10.45
N VAL A 295 10.43 -11.35 10.25
CA VAL A 295 10.14 -10.08 9.54
C VAL A 295 10.76 -8.89 10.28
N PHE A 296 10.62 -8.86 11.61
CA PHE A 296 11.16 -7.77 12.42
C PHE A 296 12.70 -7.73 12.35
N LEU A 297 13.36 -8.88 12.48
CA LEU A 297 14.82 -8.99 12.35
C LEU A 297 15.30 -8.53 10.97
N GLY A 298 14.63 -8.98 9.89
CA GLY A 298 14.94 -8.53 8.54
C GLY A 298 14.78 -7.01 8.38
N THR A 299 13.77 -6.42 9.01
CA THR A 299 13.55 -4.97 9.00
C THR A 299 14.64 -4.20 9.73
N LEU A 300 15.02 -4.64 10.93
CA LEU A 300 16.10 -4.02 11.70
C LEU A 300 17.43 -4.05 10.93
N LEU A 301 17.72 -5.16 10.26
CA LEU A 301 18.89 -5.30 9.42
C LEU A 301 18.86 -4.35 8.21
N TYR A 302 17.67 -4.10 7.63
CA TYR A 302 17.51 -3.14 6.54
C TYR A 302 17.90 -1.72 6.95
N THR A 303 17.42 -1.31 8.13
CA THR A 303 17.57 0.05 8.64
C THR A 303 18.98 0.37 9.13
N GLU A 304 19.92 -0.58 9.04
CA GLU A 304 21.29 -0.43 9.54
C GLU A 304 21.34 0.00 11.04
N VAL A 305 20.22 -0.16 11.76
CA VAL A 305 20.10 0.06 13.20
C VAL A 305 21.08 -0.87 13.91
N TRP A 306 21.26 -2.08 13.40
CA TRP A 306 22.22 -3.03 13.94
C TRP A 306 23.69 -2.61 13.74
N SER A 307 24.07 -1.99 12.62
CA SER A 307 25.43 -1.46 12.45
C SER A 307 25.64 -0.20 13.30
N SER A 308 24.61 0.62 13.47
CA SER A 308 24.65 1.80 14.36
C SER A 308 24.74 1.41 15.84
N ILE A 309 23.98 0.40 16.28
CA ILE A 309 24.05 -0.17 17.64
C ILE A 309 25.41 -0.85 17.85
N ARG A 310 25.89 -1.63 16.87
CA ARG A 310 27.20 -2.30 16.97
C ARG A 310 28.35 -1.29 16.97
N ALA A 311 28.26 -0.21 16.22
CA ALA A 311 29.22 0.90 16.24
C ALA A 311 29.18 1.65 17.58
N ALA A 312 27.98 1.90 18.13
CA ALA A 312 27.80 2.49 19.45
C ALA A 312 28.33 1.58 20.58
N MET A 313 28.12 0.27 20.50
CA MET A 313 28.66 -0.72 21.44
C MET A 313 30.18 -0.90 21.31
N LYS A 314 30.76 -0.64 20.14
CA LYS A 314 32.21 -0.70 19.89
C LYS A 314 32.92 0.65 20.06
N GLY A 315 32.20 1.73 20.31
CA GLY A 315 32.77 3.07 20.44
C GLY A 315 33.35 3.67 19.15
N GLU A 316 33.05 3.11 17.97
CA GLU A 316 33.54 3.61 16.69
C GLU A 316 32.55 4.62 16.08
N LYS A 317 33.02 5.82 15.75
CA LYS A 317 32.23 6.82 15.02
C LYS A 317 31.85 6.24 13.65
N ALA A 318 30.55 6.07 13.42
CA ALA A 318 30.02 5.61 12.15
C ALA A 318 30.39 6.60 11.03
N ASP A 319 31.27 6.14 10.14
CA ASP A 319 31.70 6.89 8.98
C ASP A 319 30.52 7.00 7.99
N LYS A 320 30.04 8.23 7.75
CA LYS A 320 28.95 8.51 6.81
C LYS A 320 29.44 8.24 5.39
N LYS A 321 29.14 7.06 4.82
CA LYS A 321 29.19 6.88 3.37
C LYS A 321 27.80 7.05 2.76
N ALA A 322 27.65 8.17 2.07
CA ALA A 322 26.57 8.46 1.14
C ALA A 322 26.77 7.64 -0.15
N GLU A 323 25.75 6.86 -0.54
CA GLU A 323 25.19 6.70 -1.90
C GLU A 323 24.05 5.66 -1.91
#